data_AF-A0A8J4XVL2-F1
#
_entry.id   AF-A0A8J4XVL2-F1
#
_cell.length_a   1.000
_cell.length_b   1.000
_cell.length_c   1.000
_cell.angle_alpha   90.00
_cell.angle_beta   90.00
_cell.angle_gamma   90.00
#
_symmetry.space_group_name_H-M   'P 1'
#
loop_
_entity.id
_entity.type
_entity.pdbx_description
1 polymer ?
#
loop_
_entity_poly.entity_id
_entity_poly.type
_entity_poly.pdbx_seq_one_letter_code
_entity_poly.pdbx_strand_id
1 'polypeptide(L)'
;MLRDTPKGAFKKYTEAYGGIMSFKSFGEWTVLVSDPALMRTGLADPAASGRLDHPLFRKRDSIIKGRDCPALGIISTSGDVWRQQRRFTLRTLREPWLRPQHAGAHHAGGAGRVTPSV
;
A
#
# COMPACT_ATOMS: atom_id res chain seq x y z
N MET A 1 -22.20 -25.69 10.01
CA MET A 1 -21.85 -25.08 8.70
C MET A 1 -20.45 -24.49 8.82
N LEU A 2 -19.42 -25.24 8.41
CA LEU A 2 -18.04 -24.74 8.45
C LEU A 2 -17.92 -23.63 7.40
N ARG A 3 -17.67 -22.40 7.84
CA ARG A 3 -17.35 -21.29 6.93
C ARG A 3 -16.04 -21.66 6.25
N ASP A 4 -16.10 -21.99 4.96
CA ASP A 4 -14.88 -22.18 4.17
C ASP A 4 -13.96 -20.97 4.37
N THR A 5 -12.66 -21.22 4.54
CA THR A 5 -11.69 -20.12 4.52
C THR A 5 -11.79 -19.40 3.18
N PRO A 6 -11.49 -18.09 3.10
CA PRO A 6 -11.55 -17.35 1.84
C PRO A 6 -10.78 -18.06 0.71
N LYS A 7 -9.62 -18.64 1.04
CA LYS A 7 -8.81 -19.45 0.10
C LYS A 7 -9.57 -20.67 -0.42
N GLY A 8 -10.25 -21.40 0.46
CA GLY A 8 -11.06 -22.57 0.08
C GLY A 8 -12.24 -22.20 -0.82
N ALA A 9 -12.92 -21.09 -0.53
CA ALA A 9 -14.02 -20.59 -1.34
C ALA A 9 -13.54 -20.17 -2.74
N PHE A 10 -12.45 -19.39 -2.85
CA PHE A 10 -11.90 -19.00 -4.15
C PHE A 10 -11.42 -20.19 -4.98
N LYS A 11 -10.84 -21.21 -4.35
CA LYS A 11 -10.45 -22.45 -5.04
C LYS A 11 -11.66 -23.12 -5.68
N LYS A 12 -12.77 -23.27 -4.95
CA LYS A 12 -14.02 -23.84 -5.49
C LYS A 12 -14.57 -23.03 -6.66
N TYR A 13 -14.51 -21.70 -6.60
CA TYR A 13 -14.96 -20.85 -7.71
C TYR A 13 -14.08 -21.01 -8.95
N THR A 14 -12.75 -21.04 -8.78
CA THR A 14 -11.83 -21.26 -9.89
C THR A 14 -12.03 -22.63 -10.53
N GLU A 15 -12.28 -23.67 -9.74
CA GLU A 15 -12.59 -25.02 -10.25
C GLU A 15 -13.92 -25.07 -10.99
N ALA A 16 -14.94 -24.35 -10.54
CA ALA A 16 -16.28 -24.37 -11.12
C ALA A 16 -16.44 -23.47 -12.36
N TYR A 17 -15.81 -22.30 -12.38
CA TYR A 17 -16.05 -21.26 -13.39
C TYR A 17 -14.78 -20.85 -14.15
N GLY A 18 -13.61 -21.36 -13.77
CA GLY A 18 -12.32 -21.01 -14.36
C GLY A 18 -11.66 -19.77 -13.76
N GLY A 19 -10.60 -19.29 -14.41
CA GLY A 19 -9.75 -18.19 -13.91
C GLY A 19 -10.35 -16.78 -14.03
N ILE A 20 -11.50 -16.64 -14.69
CA ILE A 20 -12.25 -15.39 -14.84
C ILE A 20 -13.72 -15.71 -14.63
N MET A 21 -14.39 -14.98 -13.74
CA MET A 21 -15.83 -15.09 -13.56
C MET A 21 -16.47 -13.73 -13.34
N SER A 22 -17.73 -13.57 -13.79
CA SER A 22 -18.54 -12.39 -13.49
C SER A 22 -19.59 -12.72 -12.43
N PHE A 23 -19.78 -11.82 -11.48
CA PHE A 23 -20.84 -11.93 -10.48
C PHE A 23 -21.37 -10.53 -10.14
N LYS A 24 -22.62 -10.47 -9.68
CA LYS A 24 -23.24 -9.20 -9.29
C LYS A 24 -22.86 -8.87 -7.84
N SER A 25 -22.26 -7.70 -7.64
CA SER A 25 -21.78 -7.22 -6.35
C SER A 25 -22.18 -5.76 -6.16
N PHE A 26 -22.81 -5.42 -5.02
CA PHE A 26 -23.25 -4.05 -4.71
C PHE A 26 -24.14 -3.40 -5.80
N GLY A 27 -24.94 -4.20 -6.51
CA GLY A 27 -25.79 -3.74 -7.60
C GLY A 27 -25.12 -3.67 -8.97
N GLU A 28 -23.80 -3.82 -9.02
CA GLU A 28 -22.97 -3.71 -10.24
C GLU A 28 -22.44 -5.07 -10.68
N TRP A 29 -22.11 -5.21 -11.97
CA TRP A 29 -21.38 -6.38 -12.45
C TRP A 29 -19.90 -6.25 -12.09
N THR A 30 -19.36 -7.28 -11.44
CA THR A 30 -17.95 -7.34 -11.06
C THR A 30 -17.32 -8.58 -11.67
N VAL A 31 -16.11 -8.41 -12.21
CA VAL A 31 -15.29 -9.51 -12.72
C VAL A 31 -14.26 -9.87 -11.66
N LEU A 32 -14.25 -11.13 -11.25
CA LEU A 32 -13.19 -11.73 -10.45
C LEU A 32 -12.17 -12.35 -11.41
N VAL A 33 -10.91 -11.95 -11.25
CA VAL A 33 -9.77 -12.57 -11.93
C VAL A 33 -8.98 -13.34 -10.88
N SER A 34 -8.96 -14.67 -11.00
CA SER A 34 -8.24 -15.58 -10.11
C SER A 34 -7.03 -16.25 -10.78
N ASP A 35 -6.89 -16.12 -12.11
CA ASP A 35 -5.72 -16.61 -12.85
C ASP A 35 -4.46 -15.77 -12.54
N PRO A 36 -3.36 -16.39 -12.07
CA PRO A 36 -2.14 -15.65 -11.72
C PRO A 36 -1.48 -14.88 -12.87
N ALA A 37 -1.54 -15.39 -14.11
CA ALA A 37 -0.93 -14.72 -15.26
C ALA A 37 -1.72 -13.47 -15.66
N LEU A 38 -3.06 -13.56 -15.63
CA LEU A 38 -3.94 -12.42 -15.85
C LEU A 38 -3.85 -11.39 -14.73
N MET A 39 -3.78 -11.84 -13.47
CA MET A 39 -3.55 -10.94 -12.33
C MET A 39 -2.25 -10.15 -12.49
N ARG A 40 -1.15 -10.83 -12.86
CA ARG A 40 0.14 -10.16 -13.10
C ARG A 40 0.05 -9.14 -14.21
N THR A 41 -0.61 -9.48 -15.30
CA THR A 41 -0.81 -8.60 -16.45
C THR A 41 -1.63 -7.37 -16.05
N GLY A 42 -2.77 -7.58 -15.37
CA GLY A 42 -3.63 -6.48 -14.92
C GLY A 42 -2.95 -5.57 -13.90
N LEU A 43 -2.16 -6.11 -12.97
CA LEU A 43 -1.43 -5.32 -11.98
C LEU A 43 -0.23 -4.56 -12.56
N ALA A 44 0.32 -5.02 -13.69
CA ALA A 44 1.38 -4.34 -14.41
C ALA A 44 0.88 -3.19 -15.29
N ASP A 45 -0.43 -3.16 -15.59
CA ASP A 45 -1.04 -2.14 -16.42
C ASP A 45 -1.00 -0.76 -15.72
N PRO A 46 -0.41 0.27 -16.33
CA PRO A 46 -0.48 1.64 -15.82
C PRO A 46 -1.90 2.16 -15.61
N ALA A 47 -2.90 1.68 -16.36
CA ALA A 47 -4.32 2.03 -16.16
C ALA A 47 -4.86 1.50 -14.83
N ALA A 48 -4.30 0.39 -14.33
CA ALA A 48 -4.61 -0.15 -13.00
C ALA A 48 -3.73 0.47 -11.89
N SER A 49 -2.93 1.50 -12.20
CA SER A 49 -2.08 2.15 -11.21
C SER A 49 -2.87 3.04 -10.24
N GLY A 50 -2.72 2.76 -8.95
CA GLY A 50 -3.48 3.42 -7.89
C GLY A 50 -4.78 2.70 -7.55
N ARG A 51 -5.77 3.45 -7.07
CA ARG A 51 -7.07 2.89 -6.69
C ARG A 51 -7.99 2.77 -7.90
N LEU A 52 -8.40 1.55 -8.21
CA LEU A 52 -9.53 1.27 -9.11
C LEU A 52 -10.82 1.84 -8.55
N ASP A 53 -11.62 2.47 -9.40
CA ASP A 53 -12.90 3.06 -9.01
C ASP A 53 -13.97 1.98 -8.83
N HIS A 54 -13.90 1.26 -7.72
CA HIS A 54 -14.79 0.15 -7.39
C HIS A 54 -15.92 0.61 -6.45
N PRO A 55 -17.18 0.15 -6.65
CA PRO A 55 -18.33 0.51 -5.81
C PRO A 55 -18.10 0.30 -4.30
N LEU A 56 -17.40 -0.79 -3.94
CA LEU A 56 -16.95 -1.04 -2.57
C LEU A 56 -16.15 0.12 -1.97
N PHE A 57 -15.20 0.68 -2.73
CA PHE A 57 -14.36 1.76 -2.24
C PHE A 57 -15.11 3.09 -2.21
N ARG A 58 -16.04 3.33 -3.13
CA ARG A 58 -16.94 4.49 -3.06
C ARG A 58 -17.80 4.45 -1.80
N LYS A 59 -18.40 3.29 -1.49
CA LYS A 59 -19.23 3.11 -0.30
C LYS A 59 -18.42 3.17 0.98
N ARG A 60 -17.23 2.56 1.01
CA ARG A 60 -16.27 2.73 2.10
C ARG A 60 -15.94 4.21 2.29
N ASP A 61 -15.60 4.92 1.22
CA ASP A 61 -15.26 6.34 1.30
C ASP A 61 -16.45 7.17 1.78
N SER A 62 -17.70 6.88 1.37
CA SER A 62 -18.86 7.58 1.91
C SER A 62 -19.11 7.32 3.39
N ILE A 63 -18.70 6.15 3.90
CA ILE A 63 -18.82 5.79 5.32
C ILE A 63 -17.66 6.43 6.13
N ILE A 64 -16.44 6.37 5.63
CA ILE A 64 -15.23 6.87 6.31
C ILE A 64 -15.16 8.39 6.22
N LYS A 65 -15.42 8.97 5.05
CA LYS A 65 -15.40 10.42 4.81
C LYS A 65 -16.71 11.09 5.23
N GLY A 66 -17.24 10.81 6.43
CA GLY A 66 -18.16 11.79 7.03
C GLY A 66 -17.59 13.19 6.78
N ARG A 67 -18.41 14.08 6.18
CA ARG A 67 -18.02 15.30 5.46
C ARG A 67 -16.60 15.81 5.84
N ASP A 68 -15.72 15.90 4.84
CA ASP A 68 -14.43 16.62 4.88
C ASP A 68 -13.14 15.83 5.19
N CYS A 69 -13.08 14.51 4.95
CA CYS A 69 -11.80 13.80 4.96
C CYS A 69 -11.10 13.77 3.57
N PRO A 70 -9.84 14.23 3.45
CA PRO A 70 -9.05 14.09 2.23
C PRO A 70 -8.77 12.62 1.88
N ALA A 71 -8.37 12.35 0.63
CA ALA A 71 -8.13 10.99 0.15
C ALA A 71 -7.18 10.20 1.07
N LEU A 72 -7.53 8.94 1.40
CA LEU A 72 -6.93 8.10 2.44
C LEU A 72 -5.51 7.54 2.07
N GLY A 73 -4.58 8.42 1.70
CA GLY A 73 -3.18 8.07 1.42
C GLY A 73 -2.95 7.27 0.13
N ILE A 74 -1.75 6.70 0.00
CA ILE A 74 -1.25 6.03 -1.22
C ILE A 74 -2.14 4.88 -1.72
N ILE A 75 -2.89 4.22 -0.83
CA ILE A 75 -3.79 3.12 -1.21
C ILE A 75 -5.16 3.61 -1.73
N SER A 76 -5.45 4.91 -1.59
CA SER A 76 -6.74 5.49 -1.94
C SER A 76 -6.67 6.61 -2.97
N THR A 77 -5.48 6.88 -3.50
CA THR A 77 -5.24 7.85 -4.57
C THR A 77 -4.90 7.13 -5.87
N SER A 78 -5.09 7.83 -6.99
CA SER A 78 -4.78 7.34 -8.35
C SER A 78 -4.08 8.45 -9.15
N GLY A 79 -3.54 8.12 -10.33
CA GLY A 79 -2.94 9.12 -11.23
C GLY A 79 -1.65 9.75 -10.69
N ASP A 80 -1.48 11.06 -10.93
CA ASP A 80 -0.26 11.80 -10.55
C ASP A 80 0.00 11.80 -9.05
N VAL A 81 -1.05 11.95 -8.23
CA VAL A 81 -0.96 11.95 -6.77
C VAL A 81 -0.42 10.62 -6.28
N TRP A 82 -0.97 9.51 -6.79
CA TRP A 82 -0.47 8.17 -6.46
C TRP A 82 0.99 7.98 -6.89
N ARG A 83 1.34 8.42 -8.10
CA ARG A 83 2.72 8.33 -8.62
C ARG A 83 3.71 9.11 -7.75
N GLN A 84 3.35 10.31 -7.30
CA GLN A 84 4.18 11.13 -6.41
C GLN A 84 4.33 10.48 -5.03
N GLN A 85 3.22 10.07 -4.41
CA GLN A 85 3.23 9.41 -3.10
C GLN A 85 4.05 8.11 -3.14
N ARG A 86 3.87 7.27 -4.17
CA ARG A 86 4.67 6.06 -4.36
C ARG A 86 6.16 6.34 -4.49
N ARG A 87 6.56 7.34 -5.28
CA ARG A 87 7.98 7.71 -5.42
C ARG A 87 8.56 8.16 -4.08
N PHE A 88 7.83 9.01 -3.36
CA PHE A 88 8.25 9.47 -2.03
C PHE A 88 8.40 8.28 -1.06
N THR A 89 7.34 7.49 -0.87
CA THR A 89 7.35 6.33 0.02
C THR A 89 8.44 5.33 -0.33
N LEU A 90 8.64 4.98 -1.62
CA LEU A 90 9.69 4.05 -2.01
C LEU A 90 11.10 4.61 -1.81
N ARG A 91 11.31 5.93 -1.95
CA ARG A 91 12.60 6.56 -1.61
C ARG A 91 12.86 6.42 -0.12
N THR A 92 11.90 6.82 0.72
CA THR A 92 12.01 6.73 2.18
C THR A 92 12.22 5.30 2.67
N LEU A 93 11.51 4.32 2.11
CA LEU A 93 11.63 2.91 2.51
C LEU A 93 12.91 2.23 2.02
N ARG A 94 13.54 2.74 0.95
CA ARG A 94 14.82 2.22 0.42
C ARG A 94 16.02 2.86 1.10
N GLU A 95 15.87 4.04 1.69
CA GLU A 95 16.95 4.68 2.42
C GLU A 95 17.24 3.91 3.72
N PRO A 96 18.51 3.60 4.02
CA PRO A 96 18.90 2.77 5.14
C PRO A 96 18.88 3.51 6.49
N TRP A 97 17.86 4.33 6.76
CA TRP A 97 17.70 5.15 7.98
C TRP A 97 17.74 4.37 9.31
N LEU A 98 17.82 3.03 9.28
CA LEU A 98 18.04 2.16 10.44
C LEU A 98 19.52 1.89 10.78
N ARG A 99 20.50 2.62 10.24
CA ARG A 99 21.85 2.62 10.84
C ARG A 99 21.84 3.50 12.10
N PRO A 100 22.07 2.95 13.32
CA PRO A 100 22.16 3.78 14.51
C PRO A 100 23.33 4.77 14.35
N GLN A 101 23.07 6.07 14.47
CA GLN A 101 24.11 7.10 14.57
C GLN A 101 24.76 7.15 15.97
N HIS A 102 24.98 5.98 16.60
CA HIS A 102 25.65 5.90 17.89
C HIS A 102 26.81 4.90 17.82
N ALA A 103 27.81 5.23 17.01
CA ALA A 103 29.14 4.66 17.12
C ALA A 103 30.15 5.76 16.79
N GLY A 104 30.53 6.55 17.80
CA GLY A 104 31.59 7.56 17.63
C GLY A 104 31.50 8.77 18.54
N ALA A 105 31.35 8.59 19.85
CA ALA A 105 31.69 9.62 20.84
C ALA A 105 32.37 8.98 22.04
N HIS A 106 33.49 8.29 21.79
CA HIS A 106 34.50 8.03 22.81
C HIS A 106 35.81 8.68 22.36
N HIS A 107 36.00 9.94 22.77
CA HIS A 107 37.33 10.46 23.04
C HIS A 107 37.33 10.96 24.48
N ALA A 108 37.89 10.12 25.35
CA ALA A 108 38.26 10.46 26.70
C ALA A 108 39.58 11.24 26.69
N GLY A 109 39.69 12.22 27.58
CA GLY A 109 40.94 12.53 28.28
C GLY A 109 41.66 13.81 27.85
N GLY A 110 41.85 14.72 28.81
CA GLY A 110 42.90 15.73 28.72
C GLY A 110 42.62 17.01 29.50
N ALA A 111 42.76 16.95 30.84
CA ALA A 111 42.82 18.14 31.68
C ALA A 111 44.03 19.02 31.31
N GLY A 112 43.84 20.34 31.29
CA GLY A 112 44.91 21.30 31.03
C GLY A 112 44.47 22.74 31.29
N ARG A 113 44.64 23.18 32.54
CA ARG A 113 44.44 24.55 33.03
C ARG A 113 45.59 25.44 32.56
N VAL A 114 45.34 26.52 31.82
CA VAL A 114 46.24 27.70 31.74
C VAL A 114 45.39 28.98 31.65
N THR A 115 45.79 29.96 32.45
CA THR A 115 45.22 31.29 32.76
C THR A 115 45.29 32.32 31.61
N PRO A 116 44.58 33.47 31.71
CA PRO A 116 44.59 34.51 30.67
C PRO A 116 45.69 35.57 30.87
N SER A 117 46.19 36.08 29.75
CA SER A 117 46.84 37.39 29.51
C SER A 117 46.64 37.65 28.00
N VAL A 118 46.17 38.79 27.49
CA VAL A 118 46.48 40.20 27.75
C VAL A 118 45.21 41.04 27.60
#